data_AF-A0A7W0IZJ5-F1
#
_entry.id   AF-A0A7W0IZJ5-F1
#
_cell.length_a   1.000
_cell.length_b   1.000
_cell.length_c   1.000
_cell.angle_alpha   90.00
_cell.angle_beta   90.00
_cell.angle_gamma   90.00
#
_symmetry.space_group_name_H-M   'P 1'
#
loop_
_entity.id
_entity.type
_entity.pdbx_description
1 polymer ?
#
loop_
_entity_poly.entity_id
_entity_poly.type
_entity_poly.pdbx_seq_one_letter_code
_entity_poly.pdbx_strand_id
1 'polypeptide(L)'
;MQFHYSQCFAIINKSIALQIIIYLSVIMLMSNLNAMVDLYLHPDIPYFDKEHLIVGGVTAIVSTVLFGALFFYVCHLDKALKTIKTLETFLPICCNCKKIRIPDSDPKKMDSWLQIESYITQKTTTMFSHGICPECILKLYPEYSDNKQEMYLSASSHSAS
;
A
#
# COMPACT_ATOMS: atom_id res chain seq x y z
N MET A 1 8.35 -13.35 -3.43
CA MET A 1 8.07 -11.89 -3.29
C MET A 1 7.96 -11.12 -4.62
N GLN A 2 7.74 -11.78 -5.77
CA GLN A 2 7.62 -11.08 -7.09
C GLN A 2 6.19 -10.92 -7.61
N PHE A 3 5.19 -11.57 -7.00
CA PHE A 3 3.81 -11.57 -7.53
C PHE A 3 2.94 -10.37 -7.12
N HIS A 4 3.28 -9.65 -6.03
CA HIS A 4 2.49 -8.50 -5.56
C HIS A 4 2.81 -7.18 -6.29
N TYR A 5 3.93 -7.08 -7.01
CA TYR A 5 4.34 -5.85 -7.68
C TYR A 5 3.55 -5.58 -8.98
N SER A 6 3.22 -6.64 -9.73
CA SER A 6 2.52 -6.54 -11.02
C SER A 6 1.06 -6.08 -10.88
N GLN A 7 0.37 -6.56 -9.84
CA GLN A 7 -1.02 -6.15 -9.53
C GLN A 7 -1.09 -4.70 -9.05
N CYS A 8 -0.12 -4.26 -8.24
CA CYS A 8 -0.07 -2.88 -7.72
C CYS A 8 0.23 -1.87 -8.85
N PHE A 9 1.14 -2.20 -9.76
CA PHE A 9 1.45 -1.36 -10.92
C PHE A 9 0.25 -1.17 -11.85
N ALA A 10 -0.55 -2.23 -12.09
CA ALA A 10 -1.76 -2.13 -12.90
C ALA A 10 -2.87 -1.29 -12.25
N ILE A 11 -3.04 -1.37 -10.92
CA ILE A 11 -4.03 -0.57 -10.17
C ILE A 11 -3.63 0.91 -10.14
N ILE A 12 -2.34 1.20 -9.89
CA ILE A 12 -1.78 2.56 -9.91
C ILE A 12 -1.94 3.17 -11.31
N ASN A 13 -1.62 2.42 -12.36
CA ASN A 13 -1.73 2.90 -13.74
C ASN A 13 -3.19 3.12 -14.17
N LYS A 14 -4.11 2.25 -13.73
CA LYS A 14 -5.56 2.42 -14.00
C LYS A 14 -6.15 3.64 -13.29
N SER A 15 -5.70 3.95 -12.07
CA SER A 15 -6.09 5.17 -11.35
C SER A 15 -5.54 6.43 -12.01
N ILE A 16 -4.29 6.41 -12.48
CA ILE A 16 -3.68 7.56 -13.18
C ILE A 16 -4.37 7.80 -14.53
N ALA A 17 -4.62 6.75 -15.31
CA ALA A 17 -5.33 6.87 -16.58
C ALA A 17 -6.75 7.42 -16.40
N LEU A 18 -7.50 6.92 -15.42
CA LEU A 18 -8.82 7.44 -15.08
C LEU A 18 -8.75 8.92 -14.68
N GLN A 19 -7.74 9.31 -13.89
CA GLN A 19 -7.57 10.68 -13.43
C GLN A 19 -7.21 11.64 -14.56
N ILE A 20 -6.40 11.19 -15.53
CA ILE A 20 -6.12 11.94 -16.76
C ILE A 20 -7.39 12.10 -17.60
N ILE A 21 -8.19 11.04 -17.74
CA ILE A 21 -9.47 11.10 -18.47
C ILE A 21 -10.43 12.10 -17.82
N ILE A 22 -10.58 12.06 -16.50
CA ILE A 22 -11.42 13.00 -15.74
C ILE A 22 -10.89 14.43 -15.90
N TYR A 23 -9.58 14.61 -15.85
CA TYR A 23 -8.97 15.92 -16.02
C TYR A 23 -9.21 16.51 -17.43
N LEU A 24 -9.01 15.70 -18.47
CA LEU A 24 -9.27 16.10 -19.85
C LEU A 24 -10.75 16.40 -20.08
N SER A 25 -11.66 15.62 -19.48
CA SER A 25 -13.10 15.89 -19.58
C SER A 25 -13.50 17.20 -18.87
N VAL A 26 -12.91 17.49 -17.71
CA VAL A 26 -13.13 18.75 -16.98
C VAL A 26 -12.60 19.95 -17.77
N ILE A 27 -11.40 19.88 -18.36
CA ILE A 27 -10.89 20.96 -19.21
C ILE A 27 -11.80 21.19 -20.41
N MET A 28 -12.20 20.11 -21.10
CA MET A 28 -13.06 20.22 -22.28
C MET A 28 -14.40 20.87 -21.93
N LEU A 29 -15.01 20.48 -20.80
CA LEU A 29 -16.23 21.10 -20.29
C LEU A 29 -16.04 22.58 -19.96
N MET A 30 -15.02 22.91 -19.16
CA MET A 30 -14.76 24.29 -18.71
C MET A 30 -14.43 25.24 -19.85
N SER A 31 -13.68 24.75 -20.85
CA SER A 31 -13.31 25.55 -22.03
C SER A 31 -14.50 25.86 -22.94
N ASN A 32 -15.56 25.05 -22.85
CA ASN A 32 -16.75 25.16 -23.69
C ASN A 32 -17.95 25.77 -22.95
N LEU A 33 -17.91 25.81 -21.61
CA LEU A 33 -19.00 26.25 -20.76
C LEU A 33 -19.45 27.68 -21.08
N ASN A 34 -18.50 28.60 -21.31
CA ASN A 34 -18.84 30.00 -21.61
C ASN A 34 -19.68 30.12 -22.89
N ALA A 35 -19.23 29.48 -23.97
CA ALA A 35 -19.95 29.49 -25.25
C ALA A 35 -21.32 28.80 -25.17
N MET A 36 -21.43 27.77 -24.31
CA MET A 36 -22.70 27.06 -24.09
C MET A 36 -23.72 27.88 -23.29
N VAL A 37 -23.25 28.64 -22.30
CA VAL A 37 -24.10 29.57 -21.53
C VAL A 37 -24.60 30.72 -22.41
N ASP A 38 -23.72 31.29 -23.24
CA ASP A 38 -24.09 32.41 -24.11
C ASP A 38 -25.07 32.00 -25.22
N LEU A 39 -24.99 30.76 -25.73
CA LEU A 39 -25.98 30.20 -26.66
C LEU A 39 -27.40 30.20 -26.05
N TYR A 40 -27.52 30.00 -24.73
CA TYR A 40 -28.81 29.95 -24.06
C TYR A 40 -29.32 31.34 -23.64
N LEU A 41 -28.43 32.23 -23.20
CA LEU A 41 -28.79 33.59 -22.78
C LEU A 41 -28.98 34.57 -23.94
N HIS A 42 -28.19 34.44 -24.99
CA HIS A 42 -28.14 35.37 -26.13
C HIS A 42 -28.10 34.59 -27.46
N PRO A 43 -29.27 34.08 -27.94
CA PRO A 43 -29.33 33.23 -29.12
C PRO A 43 -28.91 33.91 -30.43
N ASP A 44 -28.78 35.25 -30.44
CA ASP A 44 -28.38 36.04 -31.60
C ASP A 44 -26.86 36.03 -31.85
N ILE A 45 -26.06 35.61 -30.86
CA ILE A 45 -24.60 35.56 -30.93
C ILE A 45 -24.17 34.16 -31.41
N PRO A 46 -23.42 34.04 -32.52
CA PRO A 46 -22.97 32.74 -32.99
C PRO A 46 -21.97 32.08 -32.02
N TYR A 47 -22.14 30.77 -31.80
CA TYR A 47 -21.30 29.99 -30.89
C TYR A 47 -19.79 30.10 -31.17
N PHE A 48 -19.37 30.21 -32.44
CA PHE A 48 -17.96 30.35 -32.86
C PHE A 48 -17.53 31.80 -33.08
N ASP A 49 -17.79 32.68 -32.11
CA ASP A 49 -17.26 34.03 -32.13
C ASP A 49 -15.82 34.15 -31.60
N LYS A 50 -15.16 35.24 -31.99
CA LYS A 50 -13.77 35.54 -31.58
C LYS A 50 -13.63 35.59 -30.06
N GLU A 51 -14.64 36.09 -29.35
CA GLU A 51 -14.63 36.20 -27.89
C GLU A 51 -14.64 34.81 -27.23
N HIS A 52 -15.51 33.91 -27.68
CA HIS A 52 -15.56 32.53 -27.18
C HIS A 52 -14.27 31.76 -27.44
N LEU A 53 -13.65 31.96 -28.61
CA LEU A 53 -12.37 31.31 -28.94
C LEU A 53 -11.23 31.79 -28.03
N ILE A 54 -11.16 33.10 -27.76
CA ILE A 54 -10.14 33.69 -26.87
C ILE A 54 -10.36 33.24 -25.43
N VAL A 55 -11.59 33.37 -24.91
CA VAL A 55 -11.91 33.02 -23.52
C VAL A 55 -11.76 31.51 -23.27
N GLY A 56 -12.23 30.67 -24.19
CA GLY A 56 -12.06 29.22 -24.12
C GLY A 56 -10.59 28.79 -24.12
N GLY A 57 -9.77 29.41 -24.99
CA GLY A 57 -8.34 29.17 -25.05
C GLY A 57 -7.60 29.56 -23.76
N VAL A 58 -7.87 30.77 -23.24
CA VAL A 58 -7.27 31.24 -21.97
C VAL A 58 -7.70 30.33 -20.81
N THR A 59 -8.98 29.97 -20.74
CA THR A 59 -9.52 29.07 -19.71
C THR A 59 -8.86 27.69 -19.76
N ALA A 60 -8.63 27.14 -20.96
CA ALA A 60 -7.94 25.88 -21.14
C ALA A 60 -6.49 25.93 -20.65
N ILE A 61 -5.75 27.00 -20.98
CA ILE A 61 -4.36 27.17 -20.56
C ILE A 61 -4.26 27.33 -19.04
N VAL A 62 -5.06 28.23 -18.46
CA VAL A 62 -5.06 28.47 -17.00
C VAL A 62 -5.46 27.21 -16.25
N SER A 63 -6.53 26.53 -16.68
CA SER A 63 -6.94 25.26 -16.10
C SER A 63 -5.83 24.23 -16.20
N THR A 64 -5.16 24.14 -17.36
CA THR A 64 -4.09 23.16 -17.56
C THR A 64 -2.91 23.37 -16.62
N VAL A 65 -2.48 24.62 -16.46
CA VAL A 65 -1.37 24.98 -15.56
C VAL A 65 -1.76 24.73 -14.11
N LEU A 66 -2.95 25.14 -13.69
CA LEU A 66 -3.41 25.01 -12.31
C LEU A 66 -3.54 23.54 -11.89
N PHE A 67 -4.23 22.73 -12.69
CA PHE A 67 -4.39 21.31 -12.40
C PHE A 67 -3.08 20.53 -12.53
N GLY A 68 -2.18 20.91 -13.45
CA GLY A 68 -0.84 20.33 -13.54
C GLY A 68 0.00 20.60 -12.27
N ALA A 69 -0.04 21.84 -11.77
CA ALA A 69 0.60 22.20 -10.51
C ALA A 69 -0.02 21.46 -9.32
N LEU A 70 -1.35 21.34 -9.28
CA LEU A 70 -2.07 20.57 -8.27
C LEU A 70 -1.65 19.09 -8.29
N PHE A 71 -1.60 18.49 -9.48
CA PHE A 71 -1.19 17.09 -9.64
C PHE A 71 0.25 16.88 -9.16
N PHE A 72 1.17 17.77 -9.55
CA PHE A 72 2.55 17.73 -9.08
C PHE A 72 2.64 17.80 -7.55
N TYR A 73 1.87 18.69 -6.93
CA TYR A 73 1.83 18.84 -5.47
C TYR A 73 1.29 17.59 -4.77
N VAL A 74 0.21 16.99 -5.29
CA VAL A 74 -0.34 15.73 -4.75
C VAL A 74 0.68 14.60 -4.85
N CYS A 75 1.34 14.46 -6.00
CA CYS A 75 2.42 13.46 -6.16
C CYS A 75 3.61 13.72 -5.23
N HIS A 76 3.94 14.99 -5.00
CA HIS A 76 5.01 15.37 -4.07
C HIS A 76 4.67 14.99 -2.63
N LEU A 77 3.43 15.25 -2.19
CA LEU A 77 2.95 14.84 -0.87
C LEU A 77 2.92 13.31 -0.69
N ASP A 78 2.44 12.56 -1.69
CA ASP A 78 2.41 11.10 -1.62
C ASP A 78 3.82 10.49 -1.45
N LYS A 79 4.82 11.06 -2.13
CA LYS A 79 6.22 10.64 -1.95
C LYS A 79 6.71 10.88 -0.52
N ALA A 80 6.45 12.05 0.04
CA ALA A 80 6.84 12.37 1.43
C ALA A 80 6.13 11.45 2.44
N LEU A 81 4.84 11.15 2.23
CA LEU A 81 4.08 10.23 3.08
C LEU A 81 4.57 8.79 2.98
N LYS A 82 4.96 8.32 1.78
CA LYS A 82 5.57 6.99 1.62
C LYS A 82 6.86 6.86 2.41
N THR A 83 7.69 7.90 2.46
CA THR A 83 8.90 7.91 3.30
C THR A 83 8.56 7.78 4.78
N ILE A 84 7.53 8.46 5.27
CA ILE A 84 7.09 8.31 6.67
C ILE A 84 6.58 6.90 6.97
N LYS A 85 5.78 6.30 6.08
CA LYS A 85 5.34 4.89 6.21
C LYS A 85 6.51 3.90 6.21
N THR A 86 7.60 4.20 5.54
CA THR A 86 8.79 3.33 5.63
C THR A 86 9.46 3.39 7.01
N LEU A 87 9.35 4.49 7.77
CA LEU A 87 9.79 4.51 9.18
C LEU A 87 8.87 3.72 10.12
N GLU A 88 7.60 3.48 9.75
CA GLU A 88 6.72 2.53 10.46
C GLU A 88 7.17 1.06 10.32
N THR A 89 8.19 0.79 9.49
CA THR A 89 8.81 -0.54 9.35
C THR A 89 9.72 -0.88 10.54
N PHE A 90 9.99 0.06 11.45
CA PHE A 90 10.63 -0.26 12.72
C PHE A 90 9.57 -0.59 13.77
N LEU A 91 9.34 -1.89 13.94
CA LEU A 91 8.58 -2.41 15.08
C LEU A 91 9.38 -2.17 16.37
N PRO A 92 8.90 -1.35 17.32
CA PRO A 92 9.57 -1.18 18.60
C PRO A 92 9.42 -2.47 19.40
N ILE A 93 10.54 -3.15 19.66
CA ILE A 93 10.59 -4.38 20.46
C ILE A 93 11.17 -4.05 21.84
N CYS A 94 10.51 -4.50 22.89
CA CYS A 94 11.03 -4.36 24.25
C CYS A 94 12.32 -5.17 24.41
N CYS A 95 13.42 -4.54 24.81
CA CYS A 95 14.72 -5.20 24.96
C CYS A 95 14.71 -6.33 26.02
N ASN A 96 13.79 -6.28 27.00
CA ASN A 96 13.70 -7.26 28.06
C ASN A 96 12.77 -8.44 27.70
N CYS A 97 11.51 -8.16 27.38
CA CYS A 97 10.49 -9.21 27.21
C CYS A 97 10.18 -9.55 25.74
N LYS A 98 10.83 -8.88 24.79
CA LYS A 98 10.63 -9.04 23.34
C LYS A 98 9.21 -8.79 22.83
N LYS A 99 8.33 -8.19 23.64
CA LYS A 99 7.00 -7.75 23.17
C LYS A 99 7.12 -6.62 22.15
N ILE A 100 6.21 -6.57 21.20
CA ILE A 100 6.09 -5.53 20.19
C ILE A 100 5.14 -4.45 20.71
N ARG A 101 5.51 -3.17 20.55
CA ARG A 101 4.61 -2.06 20.85
C ARG A 101 3.60 -1.87 19.71
N ILE A 102 2.32 -1.77 20.05
CA ILE A 102 1.25 -1.48 19.09
C ILE A 102 1.46 -0.05 18.55
N PRO A 103 1.36 0.20 17.23
CA PRO A 103 1.45 1.56 16.69
C PRO A 103 0.40 2.47 17.33
N ASP A 104 0.74 3.76 17.49
CA ASP A 104 -0.13 4.81 18.05
C ASP A 104 -0.62 4.59 19.49
N SER A 105 0.05 3.72 20.26
CA SER A 105 -0.25 3.42 21.66
C SER A 105 0.75 4.05 22.64
N ASP A 106 0.31 4.33 23.88
CA ASP A 106 1.15 4.95 24.92
C ASP A 106 2.20 3.95 25.44
N PRO A 107 3.51 4.20 25.24
CA PRO A 107 4.56 3.25 25.64
C PRO A 107 4.59 2.91 27.12
N LYS A 108 3.99 3.75 27.99
CA LYS A 108 3.98 3.54 29.44
C LYS A 108 2.96 2.51 29.91
N LYS A 109 1.95 2.19 29.08
CA LYS A 109 0.89 1.27 29.49
C LYS A 109 1.20 -0.17 29.09
N MET A 110 0.82 -1.14 29.92
CA MET A 110 1.09 -2.56 29.66
C MET A 110 0.28 -3.14 28.51
N ASP A 111 -0.92 -2.60 28.26
CA ASP A 111 -1.83 -2.97 27.16
C ASP A 111 -1.27 -2.58 25.77
N SER A 112 -0.28 -1.68 25.75
CA SER A 112 0.37 -1.19 24.54
C SER A 112 1.45 -2.15 24.02
N TRP A 113 1.70 -3.26 24.73
CA TRP A 113 2.72 -4.26 24.41
C TRP A 113 2.10 -5.64 24.18
N LEU A 114 2.29 -6.17 22.98
CA LEU A 114 1.75 -7.46 22.53
C LEU A 114 2.87 -8.48 22.30
N GLN A 115 2.60 -9.77 22.48
CA GLN A 115 3.55 -10.82 22.07
C GLN A 115 3.75 -10.85 20.55
N ILE A 116 4.93 -11.30 20.12
CA ILE A 116 5.33 -11.28 18.72
C ILE A 116 4.39 -12.12 17.86
N GLU A 117 4.11 -13.33 18.34
CA GLU A 117 3.25 -14.31 17.68
C GLU A 117 1.85 -13.74 17.49
N SER A 118 1.27 -13.19 18.57
CA SER A 118 -0.05 -12.56 18.52
C SER A 118 -0.10 -11.35 17.60
N TYR A 119 0.95 -10.53 17.59
CA TYR A 119 1.03 -9.35 16.73
C TYR A 119 1.07 -9.74 15.24
N ILE A 120 1.88 -10.73 14.89
CA ILE A 120 2.03 -11.19 13.50
C ILE A 120 0.74 -11.89 13.05
N THR A 121 0.18 -12.82 13.84
CA THR A 121 -1.07 -13.52 13.48
C THR A 121 -2.27 -12.58 13.36
N GLN A 122 -2.30 -11.43 14.05
CA GLN A 122 -3.35 -10.43 13.84
C GLN A 122 -3.17 -9.63 12.54
N LYS A 123 -1.93 -9.47 12.07
CA LYS A 123 -1.60 -8.66 10.89
C LYS A 123 -1.40 -9.49 9.62
N THR A 124 -1.20 -10.80 9.73
CA THR A 124 -0.99 -11.73 8.63
C THR A 124 -1.82 -12.99 8.82
N THR A 125 -2.05 -13.75 7.75
CA THR A 125 -2.76 -15.05 7.82
C THR A 125 -1.83 -16.18 8.30
N THR A 126 -0.76 -15.88 9.02
CA THR A 126 0.27 -16.83 9.41
C THR A 126 -0.06 -17.51 10.74
N MET A 127 0.02 -18.84 10.75
CA MET A 127 -0.12 -19.67 11.95
C MET A 127 1.28 -20.06 12.46
N PHE A 128 1.49 -19.95 13.77
CA PHE A 128 2.73 -20.37 14.41
C PHE A 128 2.59 -21.78 14.99
N SER A 129 3.57 -22.64 14.70
CA SER A 129 3.80 -23.89 15.45
C SER A 129 5.05 -23.74 16.30
N HIS A 130 5.05 -24.33 17.49
CA HIS A 130 6.21 -24.35 18.37
C HIS A 130 6.92 -25.70 18.19
N GLY A 131 8.21 -25.65 17.87
CA GLY A 131 9.09 -26.82 17.75
C GLY A 131 10.44 -26.53 18.40
N ILE A 132 11.18 -27.60 18.74
CA ILE A 132 12.55 -27.49 19.27
C ILE A 132 13.53 -27.87 18.15
N CYS A 133 14.54 -27.03 17.89
CA CYS A 133 15.54 -27.35 16.89
C CYS A 133 16.54 -28.40 17.44
N PRO A 134 17.23 -29.16 16.56
CA PRO A 134 18.22 -30.16 16.97
C PRO A 134 19.35 -29.59 17.86
N GLU A 135 19.74 -28.34 17.65
CA GLU A 135 20.75 -27.69 18.51
C GLU A 135 20.24 -27.43 19.92
N CYS A 136 18.98 -26.98 20.05
CA CYS A 136 18.35 -26.73 21.34
C CYS A 136 18.08 -28.03 22.10
N ILE A 137 17.72 -29.13 21.41
CA ILE A 137 17.48 -30.42 22.08
C ILE A 137 18.79 -30.99 22.64
N LEU A 138 19.89 -30.90 21.89
CA LEU A 138 21.24 -31.29 22.35
C LEU A 138 21.66 -30.52 23.61
N LYS A 139 21.27 -29.25 23.72
CA LYS A 139 21.65 -28.38 24.84
C LYS A 139 20.76 -28.52 26.07
N LEU A 140 19.44 -28.58 25.88
CA LEU A 140 18.46 -28.60 26.97
C LEU A 140 18.16 -30.02 27.46
N TYR A 141 18.26 -31.00 26.56
CA TYR A 141 17.91 -32.40 26.80
C TYR A 141 18.95 -33.34 26.19
N PRO A 142 20.24 -33.25 26.62
CA PRO A 142 21.33 -34.05 26.03
C PRO A 142 21.12 -35.56 26.17
N GLU A 143 20.35 -36.00 27.17
CA GLU A 143 19.97 -37.40 27.37
C GLU A 143 18.93 -37.92 26.36
N TYR A 144 18.18 -37.02 25.71
CA TYR A 144 17.21 -37.33 24.65
C TYR A 144 17.74 -37.03 23.26
N SER A 145 18.91 -36.40 23.14
CA SER A 145 19.59 -36.19 21.86
C SER A 145 20.35 -37.45 21.44
N ASP A 146 19.59 -38.49 21.11
CA ASP A 146 20.13 -39.73 20.58
C ASP A 146 20.48 -39.55 19.10
N ASN A 147 21.76 -39.74 18.77
CA ASN A 147 22.26 -39.92 17.39
C ASN A 147 21.79 -41.28 16.83
N LYS A 148 20.48 -41.58 16.92
CA LYS A 148 19.84 -42.83 16.49
C LYS A 148 19.15 -42.64 15.14
N GLN A 149 19.94 -42.37 14.12
CA GLN A 149 19.49 -42.55 12.73
C GLN A 149 19.31 -44.03 12.35
N GLU A 150 19.70 -44.99 13.21
CA GLU A 150 19.62 -46.42 12.88
C GLU A 150 18.33 -47.14 13.33
N MET A 151 17.49 -46.54 14.19
CA MET A 151 16.34 -47.27 14.76
C MET A 151 15.01 -47.11 14.00
N TYR A 152 14.88 -46.11 13.12
CA TYR A 152 13.65 -45.90 12.34
C TYR A 152 13.65 -46.59 10.96
N LEU A 153 14.81 -46.96 10.41
CA LEU A 153 14.88 -47.74 9.16
C LEU A 153 14.65 -49.25 9.33
N SER A 154 14.77 -49.78 10.55
CA SER A 154 14.51 -51.20 10.85
C SER A 154 13.04 -51.51 11.18
N ALA A 155 12.25 -50.50 11.56
CA ALA A 155 10.82 -50.68 11.86
C ALA A 155 9.90 -50.63 10.62
N SER A 156 10.37 -50.07 9.49
CA SER A 156 9.60 -49.97 8.25
C SER A 156 9.73 -51.18 7.31
N SER A 157 10.56 -52.18 7.64
CA SER A 157 10.74 -53.40 6.82
C SER A 157 9.89 -54.59 7.27
N HIS A 158 9.14 -54.48 8.37
CA HIS A 158 8.31 -55.58 8.91
C HIS A 158 6.79 -55.36 8.77
N SER A 159 6.36 -54.33 8.03
CA SER A 159 4.94 -54.08 7.69
C SER A 159 4.66 -54.16 6.19
N ALA A 160 5.49 -54.91 5.45
CA ALA A 160 5.30 -55.22 4.04
C ALA A 160 5.64 -56.70 3.78
N SER A 161 4.89 -57.59 4.43
CA SER A 161 4.81 -59.02 4.13
C SER A 161 3.47 -59.56 4.60
#